data_AF-A0A550GPH8-F1
#
_entry.id   AF-A0A550GPH8-F1
#
_cell.length_a   1.000
_cell.length_b   1.000
_cell.length_c   1.000
_cell.angle_alpha   90.00
_cell.angle_beta   90.00
_cell.angle_gamma   90.00
#
_symmetry.space_group_name_H-M   'P 1'
#
loop_
_entity.id
_entity.type
_entity.pdbx_description
1 polymer ?
#
loop_
_entity_poly.entity_id
_entity_poly.type
_entity_poly.pdbx_seq_one_letter_code
_entity_poly.pdbx_strand_id
1 'polypeptide(L)'
;MLKNNSGKLLVYASKGVPGKKRLLSVQTATEETAKLLNLDFGIVKFRNGSSQIYVYYKCGDGGEPIPLYCDKGKAGSLQEICATLRKMMFVLS
;
A
#
# COMPACT_ATOMS: atom_id res chain seq x y z
N MET A 1 -6.94 18.17 21.01
CA MET A 1 -6.01 17.10 20.60
C MET A 1 -6.02 17.04 19.09
N LEU A 2 -5.04 17.65 18.43
CA LEU A 2 -4.85 17.43 16.99
C LEU A 2 -4.51 15.95 16.82
N LYS A 3 -5.33 15.20 16.08
CA LYS A 3 -4.89 13.89 15.56
C LYS A 3 -3.60 14.19 14.81
N ASN A 4 -2.45 13.81 15.38
CA ASN A 4 -1.19 13.86 14.65
C ASN A 4 -1.44 13.06 13.37
N ASN A 5 -1.32 13.75 12.23
CA ASN A 5 -1.61 13.25 10.90
C ASN A 5 -0.56 12.18 10.55
N SER A 6 -0.65 10.99 11.16
CA SER A 6 0.38 9.96 11.05
C SER A 6 0.56 9.49 9.61
N GLY A 7 -0.40 9.76 8.73
CA GLY A 7 -0.36 9.37 7.34
C GLY A 7 -0.94 7.97 7.16
N LYS A 8 -1.09 7.58 5.90
CA LYS A 8 -1.87 6.40 5.52
C LYS A 8 -1.21 5.63 4.40
N LEU A 9 -1.21 4.30 4.50
CA LEU A 9 -0.89 3.43 3.38
C LEU A 9 -2.16 3.07 2.61
N LEU A 10 -2.11 3.21 1.29
CA LEU A 10 -3.23 3.03 0.39
C LEU A 10 -2.92 1.99 -0.67
N VAL A 11 -3.75 0.95 -0.77
CA VAL A 11 -3.69 -0.06 -1.83
C VAL A 11 -4.65 0.32 -2.95
N TYR A 12 -4.12 0.53 -4.14
CA TYR A 12 -4.90 0.79 -5.36
C TYR A 12 -4.97 -0.49 -6.20
N ALA A 13 -6.18 -0.97 -6.45
CA ALA A 13 -6.40 -2.17 -7.26
C ALA A 13 -7.71 -2.08 -8.06
N SER A 14 -7.75 -2.76 -9.21
CA SER A 14 -8.94 -2.81 -10.06
C SER A 14 -10.03 -3.75 -9.51
N LYS A 15 -11.27 -3.48 -9.90
CA LYS A 15 -12.41 -4.33 -9.56
C LYS A 15 -12.45 -5.51 -10.55
N GLY A 16 -12.03 -6.69 -10.11
CA GLY A 16 -12.10 -7.94 -10.89
C GLY A 16 -10.74 -8.48 -11.37
N VAL A 17 -9.68 -7.70 -11.26
CA VAL A 17 -8.29 -8.09 -11.53
C VAL A 17 -7.40 -7.28 -10.57
N PRO A 18 -6.37 -7.84 -9.92
CA PRO A 18 -5.80 -9.19 -10.04
C PRO A 18 -6.50 -10.28 -9.24
N GLY A 19 -6.02 -11.53 -9.42
CA GLY A 19 -6.52 -12.69 -8.68
C GLY A 19 -6.50 -12.49 -7.17
N LYS A 20 -7.54 -12.98 -6.48
CA LYS A 20 -7.80 -12.76 -5.05
C LYS A 20 -6.57 -12.99 -4.16
N LYS A 21 -5.79 -14.04 -4.42
CA LYS A 21 -4.60 -14.38 -3.64
C LYS A 21 -3.53 -13.29 -3.68
N ARG A 22 -3.26 -12.72 -4.87
CA ARG A 22 -2.26 -11.64 -5.02
C ARG A 22 -2.70 -10.36 -4.32
N LEU A 23 -3.97 -9.99 -4.52
CA LEU A 23 -4.54 -8.82 -3.85
C LEU A 23 -4.47 -8.97 -2.32
N LEU A 24 -4.82 -10.14 -1.81
CA LEU A 24 -4.77 -10.44 -0.38
C LEU A 24 -3.33 -10.32 0.16
N SER A 25 -2.32 -10.87 -0.52
CA SER A 25 -0.93 -10.76 -0.09
C SER A 25 -0.45 -9.31 0.00
N VAL A 26 -0.75 -8.47 -1.00
CA VAL A 26 -0.36 -7.05 -0.96
C VAL A 26 -1.13 -6.29 0.11
N GLN A 27 -2.43 -6.58 0.29
CA GLN A 27 -3.25 -5.98 1.35
C GLN A 27 -2.71 -6.32 2.74
N THR A 28 -2.47 -7.60 3.01
CA THR A 28 -1.93 -8.06 4.30
C THR A 28 -0.56 -7.43 4.57
N ALA A 29 0.36 -7.44 3.60
CA ALA A 29 1.69 -6.83 3.79
C ALA A 29 1.60 -5.33 4.10
N THR A 30 0.72 -4.63 3.40
CA THR A 30 0.53 -3.19 3.57
C THR A 30 -0.12 -2.89 4.93
N GLU A 31 -1.11 -3.66 5.34
CA GLU A 31 -1.77 -3.50 6.64
C GLU A 31 -0.83 -3.80 7.81
N GLU A 32 -0.04 -4.87 7.73
CA GLU A 32 0.99 -5.19 8.74
C GLU A 32 2.04 -4.07 8.84
N THR A 33 2.48 -3.54 7.70
CA THR A 33 3.43 -2.42 7.68
C THR A 33 2.81 -1.15 8.26
N ALA A 34 1.55 -0.84 7.95
CA ALA A 34 0.84 0.30 8.50
C ALA A 34 0.73 0.20 10.04
N LYS A 35 0.34 -0.98 10.56
CA LYS A 35 0.27 -1.24 12.01
C LYS A 35 1.61 -1.05 12.69
N LEU A 36 2.69 -1.60 12.11
CA LEU A 36 4.04 -1.47 12.66
C LEU A 36 4.50 -0.01 12.76
N LEU A 37 4.10 0.82 11.80
CA LEU A 37 4.49 2.23 11.69
C LEU A 37 3.47 3.19 12.31
N ASN A 38 2.42 2.68 12.96
CA ASN A 38 1.32 3.47 13.52
C ASN A 38 0.64 4.40 12.48
N LEU A 39 0.46 3.89 11.27
CA LEU A 39 -0.20 4.54 10.14
C LEU A 39 -1.62 3.99 9.95
N ASP A 40 -2.47 4.79 9.31
CA ASP A 40 -3.76 4.30 8.82
C ASP A 40 -3.56 3.37 7.59
N PHE A 41 -4.57 2.55 7.31
CA PHE A 41 -4.63 1.69 6.13
C PHE A 41 -5.93 1.91 5.33
N GLY A 42 -5.86 1.83 4.00
CA GLY A 42 -7.03 1.94 3.14
C GLY A 42 -6.87 1.24 1.79
N ILE A 43 -8.01 0.92 1.18
CA ILE A 43 -8.08 0.33 -0.15
C ILE A 43 -8.86 1.28 -1.06
N VAL A 44 -8.26 1.64 -2.18
CA VAL A 44 -8.86 2.50 -3.20
C VAL A 44 -9.16 1.66 -4.43
N LYS A 45 -10.42 1.66 -4.84
CA LYS A 45 -10.85 0.99 -6.08
C LYS A 45 -10.39 1.82 -7.26
N PHE A 46 -9.51 1.27 -8.08
CA PHE A 46 -9.02 1.90 -9.29
C PHE A 46 -9.89 1.47 -10.47
N ARG A 47 -10.36 2.42 -11.29
CA ARG A 47 -11.38 2.13 -12.32
C ARG A 47 -10.80 1.54 -13.62
N ASN A 48 -9.48 1.49 -13.78
CA ASN A 48 -8.85 0.91 -14.97
C ASN A 48 -8.77 -0.62 -14.86
N GLY A 49 -8.91 -1.34 -15.98
CA GLY A 49 -8.81 -2.81 -16.05
C GLY A 49 -7.40 -3.39 -15.85
N SER A 50 -6.50 -2.70 -15.17
CA SER A 50 -5.13 -3.17 -14.94
C SER A 50 -5.08 -4.25 -13.86
N SER A 51 -4.30 -5.31 -14.10
CA SER A 51 -3.98 -6.36 -13.10
C SER A 51 -2.91 -5.95 -12.08
N GLN A 52 -2.50 -4.68 -12.14
CA GLN A 52 -1.46 -4.10 -11.29
C GLN A 52 -2.05 -3.68 -9.95
N ILE A 53 -1.27 -3.88 -8.89
CA ILE A 53 -1.60 -3.41 -7.55
C ILE A 53 -0.55 -2.37 -7.20
N TYR A 54 -0.97 -1.22 -6.71
CA TYR A 54 -0.06 -0.20 -6.23
C TYR A 54 -0.26 0.04 -4.74
N VAL A 55 0.83 0.38 -4.06
CA VAL A 55 0.80 0.87 -2.69
C VAL A 55 1.38 2.27 -2.67
N TYR A 56 0.65 3.19 -2.06
CA TYR A 56 1.07 4.57 -1.86
C TYR A 56 1.10 4.91 -0.37
N TYR A 57 1.99 5.80 0.02
CA TYR A 57 1.92 6.53 1.28
C TYR A 57 1.30 7.90 1.04
N LYS A 58 0.42 8.35 1.93
CA LYS A 58 -0.15 9.69 1.92
C LYS A 58 0.05 10.35 3.28
N CYS A 59 0.73 11.49 3.30
CA CYS A 59 0.91 12.27 4.52
C CYS A 59 -0.30 13.20 4.75
N GLY A 60 -1.15 12.86 5.72
CA GLY A 60 -2.39 13.60 6.02
C GLY A 60 -3.38 13.71 4.85
N ASP A 61 -4.43 14.52 5.03
CA ASP A 61 -5.51 14.63 4.04
C ASP A 61 -5.14 15.44 2.79
N GLY A 62 -4.21 16.39 2.92
CA GLY A 62 -3.76 17.28 1.82
C GLY A 62 -2.50 16.82 1.08
N GLY A 63 -1.81 15.78 1.56
CA GLY A 63 -0.55 15.33 0.95
C GLY A 63 -0.75 14.60 -0.38
N GLU A 64 0.18 14.81 -1.32
CA GLU A 64 0.24 14.04 -2.55
C GLU A 64 0.64 12.58 -2.24
N PRO A 65 -0.05 11.57 -2.79
CA PRO A 65 0.32 10.17 -2.58
C PRO A 65 1.68 9.84 -3.22
N ILE A 66 2.61 9.31 -2.42
CA ILE A 66 3.93 8.88 -2.85
C ILE A 66 3.89 7.38 -3.17
N PRO A 67 4.24 6.95 -4.40
CA PRO A 67 4.26 5.54 -4.76
C PRO A 67 5.39 4.81 -4.02
N LEU A 68 5.05 3.71 -3.34
CA LEU A 68 6.02 2.88 -2.61
C LEU A 68 6.28 1.53 -3.29
N TYR A 69 5.24 0.95 -3.89
CA TYR A 69 5.32 -0.39 -4.42
C TYR A 69 4.34 -0.58 -5.58
N CYS A 70 4.74 -1.43 -6.53
CA CYS A 70 3.92 -1.85 -7.66
C CYS A 70 4.09 -3.35 -7.91
N ASP A 71 3.02 -4.11 -7.72
CA ASP A 71 2.92 -5.49 -8.22
C ASP A 71 2.49 -5.43 -9.69
N LYS A 72 3.42 -5.76 -10.60
CA LYS A 72 3.21 -5.76 -12.06
C LYS A 72 2.68 -7.08 -12.62
N GLY A 73 2.26 -8.03 -11.80
CA GLY A 73 1.90 -9.39 -12.24
C GLY A 73 2.76 -10.50 -11.64
N LYS A 74 3.88 -10.15 -10.99
CA LYS A 74 4.78 -11.10 -10.35
C LYS A 74 4.43 -11.17 -8.87
N ALA A 75 4.02 -12.36 -8.42
CA ALA A 75 3.75 -12.60 -7.00
C ALA A 75 5.06 -12.57 -6.22
N GLY A 76 5.38 -11.44 -5.59
CA GLY A 76 6.35 -11.41 -4.49
C GLY A 76 5.76 -12.12 -3.27
N SER A 77 6.61 -12.77 -2.49
CA SER A 77 6.21 -13.31 -1.19
C SER A 77 5.78 -12.19 -0.25
N LEU A 78 4.95 -12.51 0.75
CA LEU A 78 4.53 -11.54 1.78
C LEU A 78 5.74 -10.85 2.43
N GLN A 79 6.78 -11.61 2.75
CA GLN A 79 7.99 -11.10 3.41
C GLN A 79 8.75 -10.11 2.52
N GLU A 80 8.86 -10.39 1.22
CA GLU A 80 9.50 -9.48 0.26
C GLU A 80 8.74 -8.16 0.12
N ILE A 81 7.40 -8.22 0.10
CA ILE A 81 6.55 -7.03 0.02
C ILE A 81 6.73 -6.20 1.30
N CYS A 82 6.62 -6.82 2.48
CA CYS A 82 6.84 -6.14 3.77
C CYS A 82 8.25 -5.54 3.88
N ALA A 83 9.28 -6.24 3.40
CA ALA A 83 10.65 -5.73 3.40
C ALA A 83 10.82 -4.52 2.46
N THR A 84 10.21 -4.56 1.28
CA THR A 84 10.25 -3.47 0.30
C THR A 84 9.55 -2.22 0.83
N LEU A 85 8.36 -2.37 1.39
CA LEU A 85 7.60 -1.25 1.96
C LEU A 85 8.37 -0.59 3.11
N ARG A 86 8.95 -1.38 4.03
CA ARG A 86 9.77 -0.86 5.13
C ARG A 86 10.99 -0.09 4.64
N LYS A 87 11.70 -0.60 3.62
CA LYS A 87 12.85 0.10 3.01
C LYS A 87 12.45 1.45 2.43
N MET A 88 11.34 1.50 1.69
CA MET A 88 10.86 2.75 1.10
C MET A 88 10.41 3.75 2.16
N MET A 89 9.76 3.30 3.23
CA MET A 89 9.38 4.19 4.33
C MET A 89 10.58 4.79 5.06
N PHE A 90 11.68 4.05 5.22
CA PHE A 90 12.93 4.59 5.75
C PHE A 90 13.56 5.67 4.85
N VAL A 91 13.39 5.57 3.53
CA VAL A 91 13.86 6.61 2.60
C VAL A 91 13.05 7.91 2.74
N LEU A 92 11.82 7.84 3.25
CA LEU A 92 10.92 8.98 3.41
C LEU A 92 10.99 9.66 4.78
N SER A 93 11.79 9.14 5.72
CA SER A 93 11.95 9.68 7.08
C SER A 93 13.08 10.70 7.21
#